data_AF-A0A640TEH1-F1
#
_entry.id   AF-A0A640TEH1-F1
#
_cell.length_a   1.000
_cell.length_b   1.000
_cell.length_c   1.000
_cell.angle_alpha   90.00
_cell.angle_beta   90.00
_cell.angle_gamma   90.00
#
_symmetry.space_group_name_H-M   'P 1'
#
loop_
_entity.id
_entity.type
_entity.pdbx_description
1 polymer ?
#
loop_
_entity_poly.entity_id
_entity_poly.type
_entity_poly.pdbx_seq_one_letter_code
_entity_poly.pdbx_strand_id
1 'polypeptide(L)' 'MDTYPRACTRSEYSSIRYKICPQCGRRYRPTWARATGTFEESVDPIGALVWDCPEELCDYSPE' A
#
# COMPACT_ATOMS: atom_id res chain seq x y z
N MET A 1 -16.55 4.05 -2.19
CA MET A 1 -15.30 3.29 -2.10
C MET A 1 -14.18 4.27 -2.36
N ASP A 2 -13.46 4.64 -1.30
CA ASP A 2 -12.42 5.67 -1.34
C ASP A 2 -11.11 5.02 -1.84
N THR A 3 -10.99 4.87 -3.16
CA THR A 3 -9.83 4.24 -3.81
C THR A 3 -8.90 5.30 -4.40
N TYR A 4 -8.69 6.40 -3.67
CA TYR A 4 -7.64 7.33 -4.04
C TYR A 4 -6.31 6.85 -3.43
N PRO A 5 -5.20 6.86 -4.18
CA PRO A 5 -3.90 6.60 -3.60
C PRO A 5 -3.64 7.66 -2.54
N ARG A 6 -3.70 7.26 -1.27
CA ARG A 6 -3.47 8.19 -0.17
C ARG A 6 -2.00 8.55 -0.19
N ALA A 7 -1.70 9.82 -0.39
CA ALA A 7 -0.34 10.31 -0.22
C ALA A 7 0.05 10.13 1.25
N CYS A 8 1.17 9.46 1.49
CA CYS A 8 1.74 9.35 2.83
C CYS A 8 3.26 9.39 2.75
N THR A 9 3.89 9.79 3.84
CA THR A 9 5.34 9.72 3.93
C THR A 9 5.82 8.29 4.15
N ARG A 10 7.13 8.07 3.96
CA ARG A 10 7.76 6.77 4.24
C ARG A 10 7.65 6.39 5.73
N SER A 11 7.77 7.37 6.63
CA SER A 11 7.59 7.16 8.07
C SER A 11 6.16 6.81 8.44
N GLU A 12 5.17 7.47 7.82
CA GLU A 12 3.76 7.13 7.99
C GLU A 12 3.46 5.70 7.50
N TYR A 13 3.98 5.32 6.33
CA TYR A 13 3.84 3.96 5.79
C TYR A 13 4.30 2.88 6.77
N SER A 14 5.39 3.11 7.49
CA SER A 14 5.89 2.18 8.51
C SER A 14 4.87 1.90 9.63
N SER A 15 3.99 2.86 9.91
CA SER A 15 2.91 2.74 10.92
C SER A 15 1.62 2.13 10.37
N ILE A 16 1.51 1.91 9.05
CA ILE A 16 0.29 1.40 8.43
C ILE A 16 0.19 -0.12 8.63
N ARG A 17 -0.97 -0.54 9.14
CA ARG A 17 -1.30 -1.95 9.33
C ARG A 17 -1.87 -2.57 8.06
N TYR A 18 -1.96 -3.90 8.07
CA TYR A 18 -2.63 -4.67 7.03
C TYR A 18 -4.11 -4.27 6.91
N LYS A 19 -4.66 -4.37 5.69
CA LYS A 19 -6.12 -4.35 5.45
C LYS A 19 -6.60 -5.75 5.09
N ILE A 20 -7.90 -5.96 5.21
CA ILE A 20 -8.58 -7.15 4.74
C ILE A 20 -9.00 -6.93 3.30
N CYS A 21 -8.61 -7.85 2.42
CA CYS A 21 -9.06 -7.85 1.04
C CYS A 21 -10.56 -8.15 1.00
N PRO A 22 -11.38 -7.31 0.34
CA PRO A 22 -12.80 -7.55 0.23
C PRO A 22 -13.15 -8.77 -0.64
N GLN A 23 -12.27 -9.20 -1.55
CA GLN A 23 -12.52 -10.33 -2.44
C GLN A 23 -12.36 -11.69 -1.74
N CYS A 24 -11.33 -11.87 -0.91
CA CYS A 24 -11.01 -13.16 -0.29
C CYS A 24 -10.84 -13.13 1.24
N GLY A 25 -11.03 -11.98 1.88
CA GLY A 25 -10.89 -11.85 3.34
C GLY A 25 -9.45 -11.96 3.87
N ARG A 26 -8.45 -12.04 2.98
CA ARG A 26 -7.05 -12.16 3.38
C ARG A 26 -6.43 -10.82 3.76
N ARG A 27 -5.48 -10.88 4.69
CA ARG A 27 -4.69 -9.73 5.11
C ARG A 27 -3.65 -9.41 4.03
N TYR A 28 -3.66 -8.19 3.54
CA TYR A 28 -2.63 -7.68 2.64
C TYR A 28 -2.06 -6.36 3.18
N ARG A 29 -0.81 -6.09 2.87
CA ARG A 29 -0.18 -4.80 3.15
C ARG A 29 -0.24 -3.92 1.90
N PRO A 30 -0.48 -2.62 2.04
CA PRO A 30 -0.40 -1.71 0.91
C PRO A 30 1.04 -1.61 0.43
N THR A 31 1.20 -1.29 -0.85
CA THR A 31 2.52 -0.98 -1.40
C THR A 31 2.71 0.52 -1.35
N TRP A 32 3.84 0.96 -0.79
CA TRP A 32 4.25 2.36 -0.88
C TRP A 32 5.11 2.55 -2.13
N ALA A 33 4.56 3.28 -3.09
CA ALA A 33 5.27 3.66 -4.31
C ALA A 33 5.76 5.10 -4.16
N ARG A 34 7.07 5.32 -4.30
CA ARG A 34 7.63 6.66 -4.28
C ARG A 34 7.11 7.44 -5.48
N ALA A 35 6.61 8.66 -5.27
CA ALA A 35 6.27 9.54 -6.38
C ALA A 35 7.57 9.96 -7.09
N THR A 36 7.73 9.59 -8.35
CA THR A 36 8.87 10.00 -9.18
C THR A 36 8.71 11.49 -9.50
N GLY A 37 9.37 12.35 -8.73
CA GLY A 37 9.28 13.80 -8.88
C GLY A 37 9.58 14.59 -7.60
N THR A 38 9.52 13.95 -6.43
CA THR A 38 9.95 14.56 -5.16
C THR A 38 11.48 14.54 -5.06
N PHE A 39 12.06 15.74 -5.14
CA PHE A 39 13.49 16.04 -5.00
C PHE A 39 14.16 15.17 -3.92
N GLU A 40 15.33 14.62 -4.24
CA GLU A 40 15.99 13.51 -3.53
C GLU A 40 16.53 13.85 -2.13
N GLU A 41 16.29 15.07 -1.63
CA GLU A 41 16.86 15.61 -0.39
C GLU A 41 15.87 15.64 0.79
N SER A 42 14.67 15.06 0.64
CA SER A 42 13.71 14.97 1.75
C SER A 42 14.00 13.75 2.64
N VAL A 43 14.27 14.00 3.93
CA VAL A 43 14.45 12.96 4.97
C VAL A 43 13.26 12.00 5.05
N ASP A 44 12.06 12.48 4.70
CA ASP A 44 10.82 11.71 4.72
C ASP A 44 10.00 11.96 3.43
N PRO A 45 10.32 11.28 2.31
CA PRO A 45 9.67 11.55 1.04
C PRO A 45 8.20 11.14 1.08
N ILE A 46 7.36 11.94 0.43
CA ILE A 46 5.95 11.60 0.18
C ILE A 46 5.88 10.66 -1.02
N GLY A 47 5.12 9.59 -0.85
CA GLY A 47 4.77 8.65 -1.91
C GLY A 47 3.27 8.37 -1.91
N ALA A 48 2.87 7.51 -2.82
CA ALA A 48 1.50 7.03 -2.96
C ALA A 48 1.36 5.67 -2.29
N LEU A 49 0.37 5.53 -1.42
CA LEU A 49 -0.08 4.21 -0.96
C LEU A 49 -1.03 3.61 -1.98
N VAL A 50 -0.66 2.44 -2.46
CA VAL A 50 -1.50 1.65 -3.35
C VAL A 50 -2.11 0.51 -2.54
N TRP A 51 -3.43 0.55 -2.39
CA TRP A 51 -4.23 -0.52 -1.81
C TRP A 51 -4.73 -1.42 -2.93
N ASP A 52 -3.82 -2.19 -3.49
CA ASP A 52 -4.17 -3.23 -4.45
C ASP A 52 -4.45 -4.51 -3.64
N CYS A 53 -5.61 -5.14 -3.85
CA CYS A 53 -5.79 -6.52 -3.43
C CYS A 53 -5.46 -7.39 -4.65
N PRO A 54 -4.22 -7.88 -4.78
CA PRO A 54 -3.84 -8.60 -5.98
C PRO A 54 -4.50 -9.99 -5.92
N GLU A 55 -5.07 -10.41 -7.04
CA GLU A 55 -5.85 -11.66 -7.13
C GLU A 55 -5.00 -12.90 -6.80
N GLU A 56 -3.69 -12.85 -7.08
CA GLU A 56 -2.69 -13.84 -6.66
C GLU A 56 -2.69 -14.11 -5.14
N LEU A 57 -3.00 -13.10 -4.33
CA LEU A 57 -3.08 -13.21 -2.87
C LEU A 57 -4.31 -14.03 -2.44
N CYS A 58 -5.36 -13.97 -3.26
CA CYS A 58 -6.60 -14.71 -3.11
C CYS A 58 -6.55 -16.12 -3.73
N ASP A 59 -5.75 -16.31 -4.78
CA ASP A 59 -5.56 -17.60 -5.45
C ASP A 59 -4.66 -18.56 -4.64
N TYR A 60 -3.73 -18.02 -3.85
CA TYR A 60 -2.82 -18.80 -3.00
C TYR A 60 -3.53 -19.43 -1.79
N SER A 61 -4.46 -20.37 -1.99
CA SER A 61 -4.93 -21.27 -0.93
C SER A 61 -3.85 -22.32 -0.65
N PRO A 62 -3.12 -22.28 0.48
CA PRO A 62 -2.35 -23.44 0.88
C PRO A 62 -3.35 -24.51 1.30
N GLU A 63 -3.46 -25.55 0.47
CA GLU A 63 -4.15 -26.80 0.79
C GLU A 63 -3.53 -27.47 2.04
#